data_AF-A0A3D5KQD4-F1
#
_entry.id   AF-A0A3D5KQD4-F1
#
_cell.length_a   1.000
_cell.length_b   1.000
_cell.length_c   1.000
_cell.angle_alpha   90.00
_cell.angle_beta   90.00
_cell.angle_gamma   90.00
#
_symmetry.space_group_name_H-M   'P 1'
#
loop_
_entity.id
_entity.type
_entity.pdbx_description
1 polymer ?
#
loop_
_entity_poly.entity_id
_entity_poly.type
_entity_poly.pdbx_seq_one_letter_code
_entity_poly.pdbx_strand_id
1 'polypeptide(L)'
;MKKKRLKMYGDDIKLEDIQKDPTKYGAPTFEEFCKNPDKFSPTISVDEALAAIDNGGQNTRRILKERTYHVGTQIFKSLEKAVDFCRDHNIKVDDWKVVIDKIPGHWGHEKVIFMEPEEWTKRQNW
;
A
#
# COMPACT_ATOMS: atom_id res chain seq x y z
N MET A 1 -15.51 -16.17 -39.78
CA MET A 1 -15.58 -16.94 -38.52
C MET A 1 -15.59 -15.97 -37.34
N LYS A 2 -16.70 -15.86 -36.59
CA LYS A 2 -16.81 -14.96 -35.43
C LYS A 2 -16.16 -15.64 -34.21
N LYS A 3 -15.09 -15.05 -33.66
CA LYS A 3 -14.49 -15.48 -32.38
C LYS A 3 -15.51 -15.29 -31.26
N LYS A 4 -16.05 -16.38 -30.70
CA LYS A 4 -16.82 -16.34 -29.46
C LYS A 4 -15.86 -15.91 -28.34
N ARG A 5 -15.98 -14.68 -27.85
CA ARG A 5 -15.37 -14.26 -26.59
C ARG A 5 -16.00 -15.10 -25.47
N LEU A 6 -15.19 -15.89 -24.75
CA LEU A 6 -15.64 -16.52 -23.51
C LEU A 6 -16.07 -15.39 -22.56
N LYS A 7 -17.33 -15.46 -22.09
CA LYS A 7 -17.78 -14.68 -20.95
C LYS A 7 -17.07 -15.27 -19.72
N MET A 8 -16.13 -14.54 -19.14
CA MET A 8 -15.65 -14.86 -17.79
C MET A 8 -16.79 -14.51 -16.83
N TYR A 9 -17.42 -15.54 -16.27
CA TYR A 9 -18.45 -15.39 -15.25
C TYR A 9 -17.77 -15.00 -13.93
N GLY A 10 -18.26 -13.91 -13.33
CA GLY A 10 -17.89 -13.47 -11.99
C GLY A 10 -18.71 -14.20 -10.94
N ASP A 11 -18.34 -15.45 -10.68
CA ASP A 11 -18.64 -16.11 -9.41
C ASP A 11 -17.36 -16.06 -8.58
N ASP A 12 -17.45 -15.63 -7.32
CA ASP A 12 -16.33 -15.60 -6.38
C ASP A 12 -15.77 -17.02 -6.19
N ILE A 13 -14.76 -17.40 -6.98
CA ILE A 13 -14.06 -18.68 -6.86
C ILE A 13 -13.44 -18.72 -5.47
N LYS A 14 -13.91 -19.64 -4.63
CA LYS A 14 -13.33 -19.85 -3.30
C LYS A 14 -12.22 -20.89 -3.35
N LEU A 15 -11.31 -20.81 -2.38
CA LEU A 15 -10.21 -21.76 -2.24
C LEU A 15 -10.71 -23.21 -2.10
N GLU A 16 -11.85 -23.41 -1.45
CA GLU A 16 -12.44 -24.74 -1.25
C GLU A 16 -12.94 -25.37 -2.56
N ASP A 17 -13.32 -24.55 -3.55
CA ASP A 17 -13.75 -25.03 -4.87
C ASP A 17 -12.57 -25.55 -5.68
N ILE A 18 -11.40 -24.91 -5.53
CA ILE A 18 -10.14 -25.34 -6.18
C ILE A 18 -9.63 -26.63 -5.55
N GLN A 19 -9.79 -26.81 -4.23
CA GLN A 19 -9.36 -28.06 -3.55
C GLN A 19 -10.19 -29.28 -3.97
N LYS A 20 -11.49 -29.10 -4.25
CA LYS A 20 -12.39 -30.19 -4.66
C LYS A 20 -12.13 -30.67 -6.08
N ASP A 21 -11.83 -29.75 -6.99
CA ASP A 21 -11.51 -30.07 -8.38
C ASP A 21 -10.44 -29.11 -8.92
N PRO A 22 -9.15 -29.39 -8.65
CA PRO A 22 -8.05 -28.53 -9.10
C PRO A 22 -8.01 -28.42 -10.62
N THR A 23 -8.34 -29.52 -11.31
CA THR A 23 -8.22 -29.64 -12.76
C THR A 23 -9.19 -28.74 -13.50
N LYS A 24 -10.41 -28.53 -12.98
CA LYS A 24 -11.40 -27.59 -13.53
C LYS A 24 -10.89 -26.15 -13.60
N TYR A 25 -10.01 -25.77 -12.67
CA TYR A 25 -9.43 -24.43 -12.58
C TYR A 25 -7.99 -24.37 -13.12
N GLY A 26 -7.51 -25.42 -13.77
CA GLY A 26 -6.16 -25.49 -14.34
C GLY A 26 -5.04 -25.62 -13.30
N ALA A 27 -5.37 -25.97 -12.05
CA ALA A 27 -4.41 -26.29 -11.00
C ALA A 27 -4.06 -27.79 -11.03
N PRO A 28 -2.79 -28.18 -10.76
CA PRO A 28 -2.43 -29.59 -10.65
C PRO A 28 -3.07 -30.23 -9.42
N THR A 29 -3.36 -31.52 -9.50
CA THR A 29 -3.59 -32.32 -8.30
C THR A 29 -2.30 -32.44 -7.48
N PHE A 30 -2.41 -32.78 -6.20
CA PHE A 30 -1.25 -32.96 -5.33
C PHE A 30 -0.29 -34.04 -5.87
N GLU A 31 -0.83 -35.16 -6.36
CA GLU A 31 -0.04 -36.24 -6.94
C GLU A 31 0.69 -35.82 -8.23
N GLU A 32 0.04 -35.01 -9.08
CA GLU A 32 0.66 -34.48 -10.30
C GLU A 32 1.75 -33.46 -9.99
N PHE A 33 1.54 -32.60 -8.98
CA PHE A 33 2.55 -31.68 -8.50
C PHE A 33 3.77 -32.42 -7.95
N CYS A 34 3.58 -33.45 -7.12
CA CYS A 34 4.67 -34.25 -6.57
C CYS A 34 5.48 -35.00 -7.64
N LYS A 35 4.85 -35.40 -8.75
CA LYS A 35 5.52 -36.10 -9.87
C LYS A 35 6.40 -35.17 -10.71
N ASN A 36 6.03 -33.90 -10.84
CA ASN A 36 6.80 -32.93 -11.61
C ASN A 36 6.59 -31.50 -11.06
N PRO A 37 7.23 -31.16 -9.92
CA PRO A 37 7.05 -29.85 -9.30
C PRO A 37 7.56 -28.72 -10.19
N ASP A 38 8.62 -28.94 -10.97
CA ASP A 38 9.22 -27.93 -11.85
C ASP A 38 8.27 -27.46 -12.97
N LYS A 39 7.34 -28.31 -13.40
CA LYS A 39 6.31 -27.95 -14.39
C LYS A 39 5.29 -26.95 -13.84
N PHE A 40 5.05 -26.97 -12.53
CA PHE A 40 3.97 -26.22 -11.88
C PHE A 40 4.46 -25.14 -10.94
N SER A 41 5.71 -25.22 -10.50
CA SER A 41 6.42 -24.13 -9.88
C SER A 41 6.84 -23.18 -10.99
N PRO A 42 6.46 -21.89 -10.96
CA PRO A 42 7.04 -20.93 -11.89
C PRO A 42 8.54 -20.93 -11.66
N THR A 43 9.30 -21.50 -12.60
CA THR A 43 10.75 -21.39 -12.61
C THR A 43 11.05 -19.94 -12.95
N ILE A 44 11.13 -19.10 -11.92
CA ILE A 44 11.60 -17.73 -12.08
C ILE A 44 13.04 -17.86 -12.56
N SER A 45 13.31 -17.40 -13.77
CA SER A 45 14.66 -17.39 -14.30
C SER A 45 15.56 -16.55 -13.39
N VAL A 46 16.87 -16.82 -13.40
CA VAL A 46 17.83 -16.04 -12.59
C VAL A 46 17.71 -14.55 -12.90
N ASP A 47 17.49 -14.19 -14.18
CA ASP A 47 17.30 -12.81 -14.61
C ASP A 47 15.99 -12.19 -14.08
N GLU A 48 14.88 -12.93 -14.06
CA GLU A 48 13.63 -12.46 -13.45
C GLU A 48 13.74 -12.35 -11.93
N ALA A 49 14.49 -13.24 -11.28
CA ALA A 49 14.77 -13.16 -9.84
C ALA A 49 15.61 -11.94 -9.51
N LEU A 50 16.66 -11.66 -10.30
CA LEU A 50 17.48 -10.46 -10.17
C LEU A 50 16.67 -9.19 -10.45
N ALA A 51 15.80 -9.21 -11.46
CA ALA A 51 14.89 -8.11 -11.75
C ALA A 51 13.88 -7.87 -10.61
N ALA A 52 13.38 -8.94 -9.97
CA ALA A 52 12.49 -8.83 -8.81
C ALA A 52 13.22 -8.22 -7.59
N ILE A 53 14.49 -8.57 -7.38
CA ILE A 53 15.33 -8.00 -6.32
C ILE A 53 15.56 -6.50 -6.56
N ASP A 54 15.90 -6.11 -7.78
CA ASP A 54 16.12 -4.70 -8.13
C ASP A 54 14.84 -3.86 -8.00
N ASN A 55 13.72 -4.41 -8.48
CA ASN A 55 12.39 -3.79 -8.31
C ASN A 55 11.93 -3.74 -6.85
N GLY A 56 12.39 -4.65 -6.01
CA GLY A 56 12.08 -4.69 -4.58
C GLY A 56 12.43 -3.38 -3.89
N GLY A 57 13.65 -2.88 -4.11
CA GLY A 57 14.11 -1.61 -3.52
C GLY A 57 13.30 -0.40 -3.98
N GLN A 58 12.94 -0.35 -5.26
CA GLN A 58 12.11 0.73 -5.80
C GLN A 58 10.68 0.70 -5.25
N ASN A 59 10.09 -0.50 -5.15
CA ASN A 59 8.75 -0.69 -4.60
C ASN A 59 8.72 -0.38 -3.10
N THR A 60 9.71 -0.82 -2.33
CA THR A 60 9.82 -0.49 -0.90
C THR A 60 9.98 1.02 -0.70
N ARG A 61 10.78 1.71 -1.50
CA ARG A 61 10.88 3.18 -1.46
C ARG A 61 9.57 3.87 -1.82
N ARG A 62 8.81 3.35 -2.79
CA ARG A 62 7.48 3.87 -3.14
C ARG A 62 6.44 3.69 -2.02
N ILE A 63 6.62 2.69 -1.17
CA ILE A 63 5.75 2.38 -0.03
C ILE A 63 6.18 3.13 1.24
N LEU A 64 7.46 3.48 1.35
CA LEU A 64 7.98 4.31 2.43
C LEU A 64 7.28 5.67 2.38
N LYS A 65 6.53 5.96 3.45
CA LYS A 65 5.76 7.18 3.56
C LYS A 65 6.68 8.33 3.94
N GLU A 66 6.93 9.23 3.01
CA GLU A 66 7.55 10.52 3.31
C GLU A 66 6.52 11.44 3.94
N ARG A 67 6.78 11.86 5.19
CA ARG A 67 5.89 12.74 5.94
C ARG A 67 6.48 14.14 6.04
N THR A 68 5.64 15.13 5.76
CA THR A 68 5.92 16.53 6.06
C THR A 68 5.00 16.96 7.18
N TYR A 69 5.56 17.61 8.21
CA TYR A 69 4.86 17.98 9.43
C TYR A 69 4.67 19.48 9.45
N HIS A 70 3.43 19.94 9.63
CA HIS A 70 3.08 21.36 9.64
C HIS A 70 2.58 21.75 11.03
N VAL A 71 3.23 22.74 11.63
CA VAL A 71 2.82 23.38 12.90
C VAL A 71 2.55 24.85 12.59
N GLY A 72 1.28 25.24 12.49
CA GLY A 72 0.92 26.57 11.98
C GLY A 72 1.48 26.82 10.57
N THR A 73 2.29 27.88 10.42
CA THR A 73 2.96 28.24 9.16
C THR A 73 4.31 27.56 8.94
N GLN A 74 4.82 26.82 9.93
CA GLN A 74 6.13 26.17 9.88
C GLN A 74 6.05 24.74 9.34
N ILE A 75 7.08 24.32 8.60
CA ILE A 75 7.15 23.02 7.92
C ILE A 75 8.40 22.25 8.36
N PHE A 76 8.23 21.00 8.76
CA PHE A 76 9.28 20.13 9.25
C PHE A 76 9.32 18.81 8.48
N LYS A 77 10.52 18.27 8.28
CA LYS A 77 10.74 16.96 7.61
C LYS A 77 10.74 15.76 8.56
N SER A 78 10.69 16.01 9.88
CA SER A 78 10.63 14.97 10.90
C SER A 78 9.69 15.38 12.02
N LEU A 79 9.08 14.37 12.65
CA LEU A 79 8.21 14.58 13.81
C LEU A 79 8.97 15.20 14.98
N GLU A 80 10.18 14.70 15.25
CA GLU A 80 11.04 15.18 16.35
C GLU A 80 11.26 16.69 16.26
N LYS A 81 11.60 17.22 15.08
CA LYS A 81 11.80 18.66 14.89
C LYS A 81 10.53 19.48 15.09
N ALA A 82 9.38 18.94 14.69
CA ALA A 82 8.10 19.58 14.94
C ALA A 82 7.78 19.61 16.44
N VAL A 83 8.06 18.53 17.17
CA VAL A 83 7.85 18.44 18.62
C VAL A 83 8.80 19.37 19.38
N ASP A 84 10.07 19.42 19.00
CA ASP A 84 11.06 20.33 19.60
C ASP A 84 10.64 21.78 19.38
N PHE A 85 10.20 22.15 18.17
CA PHE A 85 9.66 23.47 17.90
C PHE A 85 8.46 23.82 18.80
N CYS A 86 7.51 22.90 18.97
CA CYS A 86 6.38 23.10 19.87
C CYS A 86 6.83 23.31 21.32
N ARG A 87 7.82 22.55 21.79
CA ARG A 87 8.38 22.66 23.14
C ARG A 87 9.05 24.02 23.34
N ASP A 88 9.88 24.45 22.39
CA ASP A 88 10.62 25.71 22.46
C ASP A 88 9.70 26.94 22.47
N HIS A 89 8.54 26.83 21.84
CA HIS A 89 7.54 27.91 21.75
C HIS A 89 6.41 27.78 22.76
N ASN A 90 6.53 26.86 23.74
CA ASN A 90 5.54 26.60 24.79
C ASN A 90 4.14 26.28 24.23
N ILE A 91 4.09 25.64 23.06
CA ILE A 91 2.86 25.21 22.39
C ILE A 91 2.44 23.86 23.00
N LYS A 92 1.28 23.84 23.64
CA LYS A 92 0.70 22.61 24.20
C LYS A 92 0.03 21.80 23.09
N VAL A 93 0.66 20.69 22.72
CA VAL A 93 0.23 19.83 21.61
C VAL A 93 -0.91 18.87 22.02
N ASP A 94 -1.19 18.75 23.31
CA ASP A 94 -2.12 17.77 23.88
C ASP A 94 -3.56 17.91 23.36
N ASP A 95 -3.96 19.12 22.94
CA ASP A 95 -5.29 19.41 22.43
C ASP A 95 -5.37 19.48 20.90
N TRP A 96 -4.24 19.41 20.18
CA TRP A 96 -4.22 19.64 18.74
C TRP A 96 -4.70 18.42 17.95
N LYS A 97 -5.53 18.65 16.93
CA LYS A 97 -6.01 17.61 16.03
C LYS A 97 -4.99 17.36 14.93
N VAL A 98 -4.69 16.10 14.69
CA VAL A 98 -3.78 15.66 13.63
C VAL A 98 -4.58 15.37 12.37
N VAL A 99 -4.25 16.06 11.29
CA VAL A 99 -4.82 15.87 9.96
C VAL A 99 -3.78 15.22 9.07
N ILE A 100 -4.14 14.15 8.39
CA ILE A 100 -3.27 13.51 7.38
C ILE A 100 -3.89 13.76 6.01
N ASP A 101 -3.38 14.77 5.31
CA ASP A 101 -3.73 15.04 3.93
C ASP A 101 -2.85 14.19 3.00
N LYS A 102 -3.48 13.35 2.19
CA LYS A 102 -2.80 12.65 1.09
C LYS A 102 -2.64 13.61 -0.07
N ILE A 103 -1.42 13.76 -0.60
CA ILE A 103 -1.17 14.64 -1.73
C ILE A 103 -1.57 13.92 -3.03
N PRO A 104 -2.56 14.42 -3.80
CA PRO A 104 -2.98 13.78 -5.04
C PRO A 104 -1.81 13.67 -6.02
N GLY A 105 -1.60 12.48 -6.59
CA GLY A 105 -0.53 12.23 -7.57
C GLY A 105 0.84 11.90 -6.98
N HIS A 106 1.02 11.94 -5.65
CA HIS A 106 2.27 11.59 -4.97
C HIS A 106 2.10 10.37 -4.08
N TRP A 107 2.41 9.20 -4.64
CA TRP A 107 2.41 7.94 -3.91
C TRP A 107 3.46 7.99 -2.80
N GLY A 108 3.03 7.82 -1.55
CA GLY A 108 3.91 7.80 -0.38
C GLY A 108 4.13 9.16 0.28
N HIS A 109 3.65 10.28 -0.25
CA HIS A 109 3.81 11.58 0.42
C HIS A 109 2.57 11.97 1.23
N GLU A 110 2.74 12.12 2.54
CA GLU A 110 1.69 12.51 3.48
C GLU A 110 2.03 13.88 4.10
N LYS A 111 1.04 14.76 4.13
CA LYS A 111 1.11 16.02 4.86
C LYS A 111 0.40 15.84 6.20
N VAL A 112 1.14 15.90 7.28
CA VAL A 112 0.65 15.83 8.66
C VAL A 112 0.53 17.25 9.17
N ILE A 113 -0.70 17.70 9.48
CA ILE A 113 -0.98 19.05 9.97
C ILE A 113 -1.46 18.93 11.40
N PHE A 114 -0.81 19.64 12.31
CA PHE A 114 -1.31 19.83 13.66
C PHE A 114 -2.14 21.11 13.68
N MET A 115 -3.43 21.00 13.99
CA MET A 115 -4.39 22.11 13.99
C MET A 115 -5.02 22.28 15.38
N GLU A 116 -5.36 23.52 15.73
CA GLU A 116 -6.17 23.77 16.92
C GLU A 116 -7.59 23.19 16.75
N PRO A 117 -8.26 22.76 17.83
CA PRO A 117 -9.62 22.21 17.77
C PRO A 117 -10.64 23.09 17.04
N GLU A 118 -10.54 24.41 17.21
CA GLU A 118 -11.46 25.37 16.58
C GLU A 118 -11.27 25.42 15.06
N GLU A 119 -10.03 25.44 14.58
CA GLU A 119 -9.72 25.41 13.14
C GLU A 119 -10.11 24.08 12.50
N TRP A 120 -9.91 22.97 13.21
CA TRP A 120 -10.38 21.65 12.78
C TRP A 120 -11.90 21.64 12.59
N THR A 121 -12.64 22.20 13.54
CA THR A 121 -14.10 22.26 13.49
C THR A 121 -14.60 23.11 12.32
N LYS A 122 -13.93 24.24 12.02
CA LYS A 122 -14.24 25.06 10.84
C LYS A 122 -14.03 24.27 9.53
N ARG A 123 -12.96 23.50 9.44
CA ARG A 123 -12.62 22.69 8.25
C ARG A 123 -13.60 21.55 7.98
N GLN A 124 -14.24 20.98 9.00
CA GLN A 124 -15.23 19.91 8.84
C GLN A 124 -16.62 20.42 8.39
N ASN A 125 -16.90 21.71 8.58
CA ASN A 125 -18.21 22.32 8.31
C ASN A 125 -18.26 23.08 6.98
N TRP A 126 -17.24 22.91 6.13
CA TRP A 126 -17.17 23.38 4.74
C TRP A 126 -17.19 22.19 3.78
#